data_AF-A0A6M9PHU9-F1
#
_entry.id   AF-A0A6M9PHU9-F1
#
_cell.length_a   1.000
_cell.length_b   1.000
_cell.length_c   1.000
_cell.angle_alpha   90.00
_cell.angle_beta   90.00
_cell.angle_gamma   90.00
#
_symmetry.space_group_name_H-M   'P 1'
#
loop_
_entity.id
_entity.type
_entity.pdbx_description
1 polymer ?
#
loop_
_entity_poly.entity_id
_entity_poly.type
_entity_poly.pdbx_seq_one_letter_code
_entity_poly.pdbx_strand_id
1 'polypeptide(L)'
;MEQGPSFPKLDDIERKLLNSIAEASLDGKPFLISDVIFANSIGSPATLSRRLTNLVNKELIVYSSDGDNRKKFLELTPKSKKYFAKLDELINAASAKKTR
;
A
#
# COMPACT_ATOMS: atom_id res chain seq x y z
N MET A 1 -21.48 13.95 -15.99
CA MET A 1 -20.64 12.73 -15.93
C MET A 1 -19.95 12.72 -14.57
N GLU A 2 -20.54 12.04 -13.59
CA GLU A 2 -19.89 11.82 -12.29
C GLU A 2 -18.71 10.87 -12.51
N GLN A 3 -17.54 11.44 -12.75
CA GLN A 3 -16.30 10.69 -12.66
C GLN A 3 -16.06 10.48 -11.16
N GLY A 4 -16.62 9.39 -10.63
CA GLY A 4 -16.22 8.87 -9.32
C GLY A 4 -14.69 8.79 -9.28
N PRO A 5 -14.05 9.04 -8.14
CA PRO A 5 -12.60 9.21 -8.12
C PRO A 5 -11.96 7.97 -8.74
N SER A 6 -11.12 8.15 -9.74
CA SER A 6 -10.38 7.04 -10.37
C SER A 6 -9.45 6.41 -9.34
N PHE A 7 -9.98 5.45 -8.58
CA PHE A 7 -9.17 4.63 -7.70
C PHE A 7 -8.37 3.66 -8.55
N PRO A 8 -7.06 3.49 -8.29
CA PRO A 8 -6.35 2.34 -8.82
C PRO A 8 -7.12 1.09 -8.39
N LYS A 9 -7.51 0.26 -9.38
CA LYS A 9 -8.08 -1.05 -9.11
C LYS A 9 -7.02 -1.87 -8.38
N LEU A 10 -7.22 -2.05 -7.08
CA LEU A 10 -6.35 -2.85 -6.21
C LEU A 10 -7.13 -4.09 -5.79
N ASP A 11 -6.54 -5.27 -5.97
CA ASP A 11 -7.01 -6.50 -5.36
C ASP A 11 -6.98 -6.39 -3.83
N ASP A 12 -7.77 -7.22 -3.14
CA ASP A 12 -7.85 -7.23 -1.67
C ASP A 12 -6.47 -7.39 -0.99
N ILE A 13 -5.64 -8.26 -1.56
CA ILE A 13 -4.25 -8.50 -1.11
C ILE A 13 -3.36 -7.27 -1.34
N GLU A 14 -3.46 -6.64 -2.51
CA GLU A 14 -2.67 -5.43 -2.83
C GLU A 14 -3.02 -4.30 -1.86
N ARG A 15 -4.31 -4.17 -1.53
CA ARG A 15 -4.82 -3.16 -0.62
C ARG A 15 -4.34 -3.40 0.81
N LYS A 16 -4.39 -4.64 1.29
CA LYS A 16 -3.84 -5.04 2.61
C LYS A 16 -2.34 -4.77 2.71
N LEU A 17 -1.58 -5.16 1.69
CA LEU A 17 -0.14 -4.89 1.61
C LEU A 17 0.15 -3.39 1.68
N LEU A 18 -0.54 -2.60 0.86
CA LEU A 18 -0.36 -1.15 0.84
C LEU A 18 -0.67 -0.51 2.20
N ASN A 19 -1.72 -0.98 2.87
CA ASN A 19 -2.09 -0.51 4.21
C ASN A 19 -1.01 -0.84 5.24
N SER A 20 -0.51 -2.09 5.28
CA SER A 20 0.54 -2.48 6.22
C SER A 20 1.85 -1.71 5.99
N ILE A 21 2.20 -1.43 4.73
CA ILE A 21 3.35 -0.58 4.40
C ILE A 21 3.11 0.84 4.89
N ALA A 22 1.90 1.37 4.75
CA ALA A 22 1.56 2.70 5.25
C ALA A 22 1.65 2.79 6.77
N GLU A 23 1.12 1.80 7.49
CA GLU A 23 1.22 1.70 8.94
C GLU A 23 2.68 1.68 9.42
N ALA A 24 3.52 0.84 8.80
CA ALA A 24 4.95 0.80 9.12
C ALA A 24 5.66 2.12 8.78
N SER A 25 5.30 2.75 7.65
CA SER A 25 5.84 4.05 7.26
C SER A 25 5.45 5.16 8.23
N LEU A 26 4.24 5.12 8.81
CA LEU A 26 3.79 6.07 9.85
C LEU A 26 4.55 5.88 11.15
N ASP A 27 4.87 4.63 11.49
CA ASP A 27 5.68 4.27 12.66
C ASP A 27 7.19 4.55 12.45
N GLY A 28 7.58 5.03 11.27
CA GLY A 28 8.97 5.28 10.91
C GLY A 28 9.82 4.01 10.79
N LYS A 29 9.17 2.84 10.65
CA LYS A 29 9.84 1.54 10.55
C LYS A 29 9.95 1.11 9.08
N PRO A 30 11.13 0.63 8.64
CA PRO A 30 11.28 0.07 7.32
C PRO A 30 10.47 -1.22 7.19
N PHE A 31 9.63 -1.30 6.16
CA PHE A 31 8.79 -2.47 5.95
C PHE A 31 9.51 -3.48 5.04
N LEU A 32 9.96 -4.59 5.61
CA LEU A 32 10.82 -5.56 4.92
C LEU A 32 10.00 -6.44 3.98
N ILE A 33 10.46 -6.58 2.72
CA ILE A 33 9.83 -7.49 1.75
C ILE A 33 9.81 -8.91 2.28
N SER A 34 10.93 -9.36 2.84
CA SER A 34 11.07 -10.70 3.40
C SER A 34 10.01 -10.93 4.48
N ASP A 35 9.81 -9.98 5.38
CA ASP A 35 8.86 -10.12 6.48
C ASP A 35 7.44 -10.39 5.96
N VAL A 36 7.02 -9.68 4.91
CA VAL A 36 5.76 -9.98 4.20
C VAL A 36 5.76 -11.33 3.52
N ILE A 37 6.79 -11.65 2.73
CA ILE A 37 6.83 -12.89 1.96
C ILE A 37 6.83 -14.11 2.90
N PHE A 38 7.43 -13.99 4.09
CA PHE A 38 7.44 -15.01 5.13
C PHE A 38 6.19 -14.95 6.03
N ALA A 39 5.56 -13.78 6.16
CA ALA A 39 4.26 -13.61 6.80
C ALA A 39 3.15 -14.18 5.90
N ASN A 40 3.01 -15.51 5.97
CA ASN A 40 1.97 -16.30 5.31
C ASN A 40 0.53 -15.94 5.76
N SER A 41 0.37 -14.88 6.56
CA SER A 41 -0.89 -14.36 7.08
C SER A 41 -1.72 -13.63 6.02
N ILE A 42 -1.10 -13.10 4.96
CA ILE A 42 -1.82 -12.38 3.88
C ILE A 42 -2.07 -13.29 2.68
N GLY A 43 -1.13 -14.18 2.37
CA GLY A 43 -1.23 -15.14 1.28
C GLY A 43 0.09 -15.85 1.01
N SER A 44 0.11 -16.73 0.02
CA SER A 44 1.31 -17.50 -0.32
C SER A 44 2.47 -16.59 -0.78
N PRO A 45 3.73 -16.98 -0.51
CA PRO A 45 4.93 -16.21 -0.86
C PRO A 45 4.97 -15.74 -2.33
N ALA A 46 4.60 -16.62 -3.26
CA ALA A 46 4.54 -16.34 -4.69
C ALA A 46 3.48 -15.27 -5.03
N THR A 47 2.33 -15.33 -4.37
CA THR A 47 1.24 -14.36 -4.55
C THR A 47 1.66 -13.00 -4.03
N LEU A 48 2.23 -12.94 -2.82
CA LEU A 48 2.68 -11.68 -2.22
C LEU A 48 3.78 -11.02 -3.06
N SER A 49 4.79 -11.77 -3.49
CA SER A 49 5.85 -11.27 -4.38
C SER A 49 5.28 -10.69 -5.68
N ARG A 50 4.30 -11.37 -6.28
CA ARG A 50 3.62 -10.90 -7.49
C ARG A 50 2.78 -9.64 -7.24
N ARG A 51 2.08 -9.55 -6.11
CA ARG A 51 1.29 -8.36 -5.74
C ARG A 51 2.17 -7.17 -5.39
N LEU A 52 3.29 -7.37 -4.70
CA LEU A 52 4.30 -6.32 -4.47
C LEU A 52 4.84 -5.78 -5.79
N THR A 53 5.16 -6.66 -6.74
CA THR A 53 5.61 -6.26 -8.07
C THR A 53 4.54 -5.44 -8.80
N ASN A 54 3.26 -5.82 -8.72
CA ASN A 54 2.17 -5.02 -9.28
C ASN A 54 2.05 -3.63 -8.63
N LEU A 55 2.19 -3.53 -7.30
CA LEU A 55 2.16 -2.25 -6.59
C LEU A 55 3.32 -1.33 -7.01
N VAL A 56 4.50 -1.90 -7.26
CA VAL A 56 5.64 -1.17 -7.83
C VAL A 56 5.36 -0.72 -9.27
N ASN A 57 4.78 -1.58 -10.11
CA ASN A 57 4.38 -1.22 -11.47
C ASN A 57 3.30 -0.12 -11.49
N LYS A 58 2.43 -0.07 -10.48
CA LYS A 58 1.44 1.00 -10.28
C LYS A 58 2.07 2.28 -9.72
N GLU A 59 3.36 2.28 -9.43
CA GLU A 59 4.14 3.35 -8.80
C GLU A 59 3.60 3.76 -7.43
N LEU A 60 2.95 2.83 -6.70
CA LEU A 60 2.42 3.08 -5.37
C LEU A 60 3.48 2.83 -4.28
N ILE A 61 4.38 1.88 -4.53
CA ILE A 61 5.49 1.57 -3.63
C ILE A 61 6.78 1.46 -4.43
N VAL A 62 7.91 1.59 -3.73
CA VAL A 62 9.24 1.40 -4.31
C VAL A 62 10.07 0.46 -3.44
N TYR A 63 10.97 -0.27 -4.10
CA TYR A 63 11.98 -1.07 -3.42
C TYR A 63 13.14 -0.16 -3.05
N SER A 64 13.40 -0.06 -1.76
CA SER A 64 14.56 0.63 -1.23
C SER A 64 15.47 -0.35 -0.51
N SER A 65 16.76 -0.08 -0.55
CA SER A 65 17.79 -0.91 0.05
C SER A 65 18.50 -0.11 1.12
N ASP A 66 18.71 -0.75 2.28
CA ASP A 66 19.58 -0.18 3.29
C ASP A 66 20.99 -0.29 2.72
N GLY A 67 21.83 0.75 2.81
CA GLY A 67 23.12 0.83 2.12
C GLY A 67 24.05 -0.38 2.28
N ASP A 68 23.77 -1.27 3.23
CA ASP A 68 24.42 -2.59 3.40
C ASP A 68 23.95 -3.69 2.41
N ASN A 69 23.12 -3.38 1.41
CA ASN A 69 22.75 -4.26 0.28
C ASN A 69 22.12 -5.62 0.64
N ARG A 70 21.81 -5.90 1.91
CA ARG A 70 21.30 -7.20 2.38
C ARG A 70 19.79 -7.23 2.59
N LYS A 71 19.14 -6.09 2.78
CA LYS A 71 17.69 -6.01 3.06
C LYS A 71 17.01 -5.06 2.10
N LYS A 72 16.00 -5.58 1.41
CA LYS A 72 15.08 -4.79 0.60
C LYS A 72 13.86 -4.45 1.44
N PHE A 73 13.59 -3.17 1.58
CA PHE A 73 12.40 -2.64 2.21
C PHE A 73 11.49 -1.95 1.18
N LEU A 74 10.25 -1.75 1.60
CA LEU A 74 9.19 -1.17 0.82
C LEU A 74 8.89 0.22 1.38
N GLU A 75 8.95 1.21 0.50
CA GLU A 75 8.58 2.59 0.85
C GLU A 75 7.39 3.05 0.03
N LEU A 76 6.56 3.89 0.65
CA LEU A 76 5.46 4.54 -0.04
C LEU A 76 5.96 5.65 -0.95
N THR A 77 5.47 5.66 -2.19
CA THR A 77 5.71 6.78 -3.11
C THR A 77 4.78 7.95 -2.79
N PRO A 78 5.08 9.16 -3.30
CA PRO A 78 4.13 10.28 -3.29
C PRO A 78 2.77 9.93 -3.93
N LYS A 79 2.72 8.99 -4.87
CA LYS A 79 1.47 8.53 -5.49
C LYS A 79 0.59 7.76 -4.52
N SER A 80 1.18 6.89 -3.70
CA SER A 80 0.45 6.22 -2.63
C SER A 80 -0.07 7.20 -1.58
N LYS A 81 0.73 8.21 -1.19
CA LYS A 81 0.25 9.27 -0.28
C LYS A 81 -0.99 9.98 -0.82
N LYS A 82 -1.02 10.31 -2.13
CA LYS A 82 -2.21 10.86 -2.80
C LYS A 82 -3.40 9.89 -2.79
N TYR A 83 -3.14 8.59 -2.97
CA TYR A 83 -4.18 7.56 -2.88
C TYR A 83 -4.83 7.53 -1.49
N PHE A 84 -4.03 7.52 -0.44
CA PHE A 84 -4.52 7.55 0.95
C PHE A 84 -5.24 8.86 1.28
N ALA A 85 -4.71 10.01 0.84
CA ALA A 85 -5.38 11.30 1.04
C ALA A 85 -6.79 11.33 0.39
N LYS A 86 -6.93 10.78 -0.82
CA LYS A 86 -8.24 10.64 -1.48
C LYS A 86 -9.17 9.66 -0.76
N LEU A 87 -8.63 8.57 -0.23
CA LEU A 87 -9.41 7.63 0.57
C LEU A 87 -9.95 8.30 1.84
N ASP A 88 -9.09 9.05 2.53
CA ASP A 88 -9.46 9.77 3.74
C ASP A 88 -10.56 10.81 3.46
N GLU A 89 -10.41 11.59 2.39
CA GLU A 89 -11.43 12.54 1.92
C GLU A 89 -12.78 11.85 1.67
N LEU A 90 -12.79 10.69 1.01
CA LEU A 90 -14.03 9.94 0.79
C LEU A 90 -14.64 9.39 2.07
N ILE A 91 -13.83 8.84 2.97
CA ILE A 91 -14.31 8.28 4.24
C ILE A 91 -14.91 9.41 5.09
N ASN A 92 -14.27 10.57 5.12
CA ASN A 92 -14.77 11.76 5.81
C ASN A 92 -16.05 12.29 5.15
N ALA A 93 -16.10 12.36 3.82
CA ALA A 93 -17.30 12.79 3.09
C ALA A 93 -18.48 11.80 3.25
N ALA A 94 -18.21 10.49 3.30
CA ALA A 94 -19.22 9.46 3.55
C ALA A 94 -19.72 9.51 5.01
N SER A 95 -18.82 9.75 5.97
CA SER A 95 -19.17 9.90 7.38
C SER A 95 -19.99 11.18 7.62
N ALA A 96 -19.68 12.26 6.90
CA ALA A 96 -20.44 13.51 6.95
C ALA A 96 -21.85 13.40 6.34
N LYS A 97 -22.09 12.44 5.44
CA LYS A 97 -23.42 12.19 4.84
C LYS A 97 -24.32 11.28 5.67
N LYS A 98 -23.85 10.69 6.79
CA LYS A 98 -24.65 9.76 7.61
C LYS A 98 -25.47 10.44 8.72
N THR A 99 -25.38 11.76 8.87
CA THR A 99 -26.30 12.54 9.72
C THR A 99 -27.30 13.28 8.83
N ARG A 100 -28.36 12.57 8.41
CA ARG A 100 -29.61 13.18 7.94
C ARG A 100 -30.78 12.30 8.32
#